data_AF-A0A7Z2SN44-F1
#
_entry.id   AF-A0A7Z2SN44-F1
#
_cell.length_a   1.000
_cell.length_b   1.000
_cell.length_c   1.000
_cell.angle_alpha   90.00
_cell.angle_beta   90.00
_cell.angle_gamma   90.00
#
_symmetry.space_group_name_H-M   'P 1'
#
loop_
_entity.id
_entity.type
_entity.pdbx_description
1 polymer ?
#
loop_
_entity_poly.entity_id
_entity_poly.type
_entity_poly.pdbx_seq_one_letter_code
_entity_poly.pdbx_strand_id
1 'polypeptide(L)'
;MGFRFRRTFKIIPGVRLNLSGGGASVSLGPRGLRYTVGSRGTRTTIGLSGSGLSWTAYKPYGSTDSSPVPDRPTHYDVDVDAPEPATTDPSATVIDSAPIEQLVANSTIDIAGVINAGLARWHSYKMWLAFLSAIFSLVALIVVASAYSVPPAAAFLGAAGAVIILGSIWLHGRESSAISLDYDLSAEELGRFEALASAFDALARSSNVWRIPLEKQEADWKRNAGAGKMVERKSISLTRGNPPLVKSNLEFLRLPLGKETVYLTPDAILVMVDGDVAGLSYGDIQVDCRQTRFIEDGAPPSDTMVVGETWQYLNRKGGPDRRFKNNRQLPICLYGEIDIRSASGLNERIHCSRVDVSEQFASAAAAMPKAISSGAAIPLLSPDQNQDSEDTPDIGAAYAHETDLARSLALNHGELWEFLLVEELLRSQLELLKTDCEGLADVVPRKLFTGREFVNWVGDESADLSAAITNMAACIEKDLMGALGNPGVSGDALKLLTAVNAIFSNCRKFLDFERSLNAADVSSAFHGLKVSFRGITIGIIRMVEDLKDQWSRNTEALRNGAKSFELKVNFEVPPQAERALKELEKIKRKPQLL
;
A
#
# COMPACT_ATOMS: atom_id res chain seq x y z
N MET A 1 9.13 -4.67 -23.05
CA MET A 1 9.42 -6.12 -23.26
C MET A 1 10.21 -6.64 -22.07
N GLY A 2 9.88 -7.84 -21.60
CA GLY A 2 9.77 -8.20 -20.17
C GLY A 2 11.02 -8.17 -19.29
N PHE A 3 10.92 -7.43 -18.18
CA PHE A 3 11.77 -7.58 -17.01
C PHE A 3 11.56 -8.95 -16.35
N ARG A 4 12.65 -9.62 -15.98
CA ARG A 4 12.61 -10.88 -15.22
C ARG A 4 13.07 -10.63 -13.79
N PHE A 5 12.12 -10.56 -12.86
CA PHE A 5 12.40 -10.42 -11.43
C PHE A 5 12.73 -11.78 -10.79
N ARG A 6 13.86 -11.85 -10.07
CA ARG A 6 14.22 -12.97 -9.18
C ARG A 6 14.99 -12.45 -7.97
N ARG A 7 14.51 -12.71 -6.75
CA ARG A 7 15.20 -12.36 -5.49
C ARG A 7 15.18 -13.55 -4.53
N THR A 8 16.34 -13.90 -3.95
CA THR A 8 16.46 -15.01 -2.99
C THR A 8 16.91 -14.49 -1.64
N PHE A 9 16.11 -14.71 -0.61
CA PHE A 9 16.42 -14.35 0.78
C PHE A 9 16.81 -15.61 1.56
N LYS A 10 17.91 -15.55 2.31
CA LYS A 10 18.33 -16.62 3.22
C LYS A 10 17.87 -16.25 4.62
N ILE A 11 16.89 -16.97 5.14
CA ILE A 11 16.26 -16.66 6.42
C ILE A 11 17.09 -17.29 7.56
N ILE A 12 17.44 -18.57 7.42
CA ILE A 12 18.32 -19.32 8.34
C ILE A 12 19.13 -20.38 7.55
N PRO A 13 20.21 -20.98 8.10
CA PRO A 13 20.94 -22.05 7.41
C PRO A 13 20.01 -23.22 7.04
N GLY A 14 19.79 -23.44 5.74
CA GLY A 14 18.91 -24.48 5.22
C GLY A 14 17.50 -24.03 4.80
N VAL A 15 17.14 -22.75 5.00
CA VAL A 15 15.84 -22.20 4.53
C VAL A 15 16.07 -20.97 3.66
N ARG A 16 15.54 -21.00 2.44
CA ARG A 16 15.65 -19.89 1.47
C ARG A 16 14.29 -19.59 0.85
N LEU A 17 13.98 -18.32 0.70
CA LEU A 17 12.76 -17.85 0.06
C LEU A 17 13.13 -17.23 -1.30
N ASN A 18 12.56 -17.75 -2.39
CA ASN A 18 12.79 -17.26 -3.75
C ASN A 18 11.51 -16.59 -4.26
N LEU A 19 11.58 -15.30 -4.54
CA LEU A 19 10.54 -14.52 -5.20
C LEU A 19 10.88 -14.40 -6.68
N SER A 20 9.93 -14.65 -7.56
CA SER A 20 10.08 -14.43 -9.00
C SER A 20 8.76 -13.97 -9.62
N GLY A 21 8.78 -13.50 -10.87
CA GLY A 21 7.56 -13.11 -11.59
C GLY A 21 6.50 -14.22 -11.74
N GLY A 22 6.83 -15.47 -11.41
CA GLY A 22 5.88 -16.59 -11.34
C GLY A 22 5.31 -16.88 -9.94
N GLY A 23 5.72 -16.17 -8.89
CA GLY A 23 5.28 -16.39 -7.51
C GLY A 23 6.42 -16.72 -6.54
N ALA A 24 6.06 -16.76 -5.25
CA ALA A 24 6.96 -17.07 -4.14
C ALA A 24 7.17 -18.60 -3.99
N SER A 25 8.39 -19.01 -3.67
CA SER A 25 8.72 -20.40 -3.34
C SER A 25 9.69 -20.49 -2.17
N VAL A 26 9.54 -21.52 -1.34
CA VAL A 26 10.34 -21.75 -0.14
C VAL A 26 11.15 -23.03 -0.33
N SER A 27 12.48 -22.95 -0.24
CA SER A 27 13.42 -24.07 -0.28
C SER A 27 13.87 -24.44 1.12
N LEU A 28 13.65 -25.70 1.51
CA LEU A 28 13.99 -26.31 2.79
C LEU A 28 15.03 -27.41 2.60
N GLY A 29 16.14 -27.38 3.35
CA GLY A 29 17.09 -28.48 3.47
C GLY A 29 18.59 -28.09 3.38
N PRO A 30 19.48 -28.98 3.88
CA PRO A 30 20.92 -28.74 3.92
C PRO A 30 21.56 -28.77 2.51
N ARG A 31 22.84 -28.41 2.42
CA ARG A 31 23.59 -28.50 1.16
C ARG A 31 23.66 -29.96 0.71
N GLY A 32 23.01 -30.26 -0.41
CA GLY A 32 22.93 -31.60 -0.99
C GLY A 32 21.56 -32.26 -0.92
N LEU A 33 20.62 -31.72 -0.13
CA LEU A 33 19.23 -32.20 -0.12
C LEU A 33 18.30 -31.00 0.05
N ARG A 34 17.58 -30.64 -1.01
CA ARG A 34 16.72 -29.45 -1.07
C ARG A 34 15.31 -29.81 -1.50
N TYR A 35 14.35 -29.35 -0.74
CA TYR A 35 12.92 -29.51 -1.00
C TYR A 35 12.29 -28.12 -1.16
N THR A 36 11.86 -27.77 -2.37
CA THR A 36 11.32 -26.44 -2.68
C THR A 36 9.83 -26.51 -2.95
N VAL A 37 9.04 -25.76 -2.21
CA VAL A 37 7.58 -25.66 -2.36
C VAL A 37 7.26 -24.31 -2.98
N GLY A 38 6.56 -24.30 -4.11
CA GLY A 38 6.12 -23.07 -4.78
C GLY A 38 4.69 -23.15 -5.27
N SER A 39 4.14 -22.01 -5.70
CA SER A 39 2.74 -21.88 -6.14
C SER A 39 2.29 -22.80 -7.27
N ARG A 40 3.22 -23.40 -8.03
CA ARG A 40 2.94 -24.31 -9.16
C ARG A 40 3.37 -25.77 -8.94
N GLY A 41 4.03 -26.09 -7.83
CA GLY A 41 4.53 -27.45 -7.58
C GLY A 41 5.68 -27.54 -6.57
N THR A 42 6.07 -28.78 -6.26
CA THR A 42 7.20 -29.10 -5.38
C THR A 42 8.40 -29.60 -6.16
N ARG A 43 9.62 -29.17 -5.81
CA ARG A 43 10.88 -29.59 -6.43
C ARG A 43 11.82 -30.21 -5.40
N THR A 44 12.21 -31.45 -5.59
CA THR A 44 13.18 -32.16 -4.75
C THR A 44 14.51 -32.26 -5.50
N THR A 45 15.58 -31.71 -4.94
CA THR A 45 16.95 -31.81 -5.47
C THR A 45 17.84 -32.56 -4.48
N ILE A 46 18.42 -33.67 -4.91
CA ILE A 46 19.38 -34.47 -4.16
C ILE A 46 20.72 -34.39 -4.89
N GLY A 47 21.78 -33.98 -4.23
CA GLY A 47 23.11 -33.86 -4.82
C GLY A 47 24.20 -34.19 -3.81
N LEU A 48 25.24 -34.85 -4.30
CA LEU A 48 26.40 -35.21 -3.49
C LEU A 48 27.33 -34.01 -3.41
N SER A 49 27.64 -33.57 -2.20
CA SER A 49 28.46 -32.38 -1.96
C SER A 49 29.88 -32.60 -2.46
N GLY A 50 30.33 -31.77 -3.42
CA GLY A 50 31.71 -31.79 -3.93
C GLY A 50 31.92 -32.59 -5.23
N SER A 51 30.93 -33.36 -5.70
CA SER A 51 31.06 -34.17 -6.92
C SER A 51 30.45 -33.54 -8.18
N GLY A 52 29.73 -32.41 -8.05
CA GLY A 52 28.99 -31.79 -9.16
C GLY A 52 27.74 -32.55 -9.60
N LEU A 53 27.45 -33.72 -9.00
CA LEU A 53 26.30 -34.55 -9.33
C LEU A 53 25.06 -34.13 -8.53
N SER A 54 23.99 -33.75 -9.23
CA SER A 54 22.70 -33.46 -8.62
C SER A 54 21.55 -34.00 -9.47
N TRP A 55 20.61 -34.69 -8.82
CA TRP A 55 19.34 -35.12 -9.38
C TRP A 55 18.22 -34.20 -8.90
N THR A 56 17.33 -33.79 -9.79
CA THR A 56 16.19 -32.92 -9.44
C THR A 56 14.90 -33.49 -10.01
N ALA A 57 13.88 -33.66 -9.17
CA ALA A 57 12.52 -34.02 -9.55
C ALA A 57 11.54 -32.88 -9.26
N TYR A 58 10.60 -32.66 -10.17
CA TYR A 58 9.56 -31.63 -10.05
C TYR A 58 8.18 -32.28 -10.14
N LYS A 59 7.27 -31.91 -9.22
CA LYS A 59 5.90 -32.42 -9.15
C LYS A 59 4.93 -31.23 -9.12
N PRO A 60 4.13 -30.98 -10.17
CA PRO A 60 3.16 -29.90 -10.20
C PRO A 60 1.96 -30.18 -9.27
N TYR A 61 1.30 -29.12 -8.80
CA TYR A 61 0.01 -29.24 -8.12
C TYR A 61 -1.10 -29.29 -9.17
N GLY A 62 -1.67 -30.47 -9.39
CA GLY A 62 -2.81 -30.67 -10.30
C GLY A 62 -2.43 -30.85 -11.76
N SER A 63 -2.23 -32.11 -12.16
CA SER A 63 -2.68 -32.65 -13.44
C SER A 63 -2.50 -34.17 -13.40
N THR A 64 -3.58 -34.86 -13.69
CA THR A 64 -3.65 -36.26 -14.11
C THR A 64 -2.55 -36.57 -15.12
N ASP A 65 -2.05 -37.81 -15.06
CA ASP A 65 -0.99 -38.39 -15.88
C ASP A 65 -0.91 -37.85 -17.31
N SER A 66 0.29 -37.40 -17.69
CA SER A 66 0.82 -37.47 -19.06
C SER A 66 2.33 -37.31 -18.99
N SER A 67 3.04 -38.44 -19.07
CA SER A 67 4.51 -38.45 -19.22
C SER A 67 4.94 -37.95 -20.61
N PRO A 68 6.18 -37.44 -20.76
CA PRO A 68 6.64 -36.76 -21.97
C PRO A 68 7.51 -37.65 -22.88
N VAL A 69 7.46 -37.45 -24.20
CA VAL A 69 8.54 -37.78 -25.16
C VAL A 69 8.43 -36.84 -26.39
N PRO A 70 9.45 -36.70 -27.26
CA PRO A 70 10.11 -35.42 -27.54
C PRO A 70 9.98 -34.95 -29.01
N ASP A 71 10.58 -33.78 -29.26
CA ASP A 71 10.85 -33.04 -30.49
C ASP A 71 10.51 -33.66 -31.87
N ARG A 72 9.69 -32.88 -32.59
CA ARG A 72 9.61 -32.58 -34.04
C ARG A 72 10.51 -33.34 -35.02
N PRO A 73 9.98 -33.64 -36.23
CA PRO A 73 10.03 -32.62 -37.28
C PRO A 73 8.75 -32.46 -38.14
N THR A 74 8.77 -31.37 -38.89
CA THR A 74 7.80 -30.78 -39.82
C THR A 74 7.30 -31.68 -40.96
N HIS A 75 5.99 -31.65 -41.25
CA HIS A 75 5.48 -31.55 -42.63
C HIS A 75 4.01 -31.09 -42.66
N TYR A 76 3.68 -30.26 -43.64
CA TYR A 76 2.32 -29.86 -44.05
C TYR A 76 1.44 -31.08 -44.41
N ASP A 77 0.15 -31.04 -44.06
CA ASP A 77 -0.96 -31.15 -45.02
C ASP A 77 -2.33 -30.85 -44.39
N VAL A 78 -3.24 -30.40 -45.26
CA VAL A 78 -4.62 -29.94 -45.04
C VAL A 78 -5.57 -31.13 -44.99
N ASP A 79 -6.48 -31.21 -44.01
CA ASP A 79 -7.94 -31.35 -44.20
C ASP A 79 -8.71 -31.61 -42.88
N VAL A 80 -9.69 -30.73 -42.65
CA VAL A 80 -11.11 -30.94 -42.29
C VAL A 80 -11.54 -31.94 -41.18
N ASP A 81 -12.39 -31.38 -40.32
CA ASP A 81 -13.47 -31.94 -39.49
C ASP A 81 -13.29 -32.15 -37.96
N ALA A 82 -13.92 -31.20 -37.24
CA ALA A 82 -14.67 -31.30 -35.97
C ALA A 82 -13.91 -31.26 -34.62
N PRO A 83 -14.58 -30.81 -33.53
CA PRO A 83 -15.18 -29.47 -33.34
C PRO A 83 -14.62 -28.77 -32.07
N GLU A 84 -14.42 -27.45 -32.14
CA GLU A 84 -14.12 -26.60 -30.97
C GLU A 84 -15.34 -26.46 -30.04
N PRO A 85 -15.16 -26.48 -28.70
CA PRO A 85 -16.18 -25.96 -27.80
C PRO A 85 -15.96 -24.47 -27.48
N ALA A 86 -17.08 -23.74 -27.60
CA ALA A 86 -17.41 -22.46 -26.97
C ALA A 86 -16.86 -21.16 -27.58
N THR A 87 -17.52 -20.79 -28.69
CA THR A 87 -17.98 -19.44 -29.04
C THR A 87 -17.97 -18.41 -27.89
N THR A 88 -17.15 -17.36 -28.04
CA THR A 88 -17.43 -16.06 -27.40
C THR A 88 -18.35 -15.31 -28.37
N ASP A 89 -19.60 -15.11 -27.98
CA ASP A 89 -20.61 -14.40 -28.78
C ASP A 89 -20.21 -12.91 -28.94
N PRO A 90 -19.90 -12.42 -30.15
CA PRO A 90 -19.41 -11.06 -30.38
C PRO A 90 -20.47 -9.96 -30.16
N SER A 91 -21.71 -10.31 -29.80
CA SER A 91 -22.83 -9.39 -29.57
C SER A 91 -23.07 -9.02 -28.09
N ALA A 92 -22.29 -9.59 -27.17
CA ALA A 92 -22.41 -9.38 -25.73
C ALA A 92 -21.40 -8.33 -25.22
N THR A 93 -21.91 -7.23 -24.64
CA THR A 93 -21.10 -6.22 -23.94
C THR A 93 -21.13 -6.49 -22.44
N VAL A 94 -19.98 -6.85 -21.88
CA VAL A 94 -19.78 -6.99 -20.43
C VAL A 94 -19.63 -5.60 -19.83
N ILE A 95 -20.46 -5.27 -18.84
CA ILE A 95 -20.37 -4.03 -18.07
C ILE A 95 -19.81 -4.42 -16.70
N ASP A 96 -18.49 -4.39 -16.59
CA ASP A 96 -17.76 -4.73 -15.37
C ASP A 96 -16.57 -3.78 -15.24
N SER A 97 -16.22 -3.48 -13.99
CA SER A 97 -15.09 -2.63 -13.66
C SER A 97 -13.76 -3.32 -13.99
N ALA A 98 -12.73 -2.49 -14.21
CA ALA A 98 -11.36 -2.96 -14.41
C ALA A 98 -10.87 -3.78 -13.19
N PRO A 99 -9.89 -4.69 -13.36
CA PRO A 99 -9.31 -5.44 -12.25
C PRO A 99 -8.85 -4.52 -11.12
N ILE A 100 -9.03 -4.97 -9.86
CA ILE A 100 -8.75 -4.15 -8.68
C ILE A 100 -7.31 -3.64 -8.64
N GLU A 101 -6.34 -4.38 -9.21
CA GLU A 101 -4.95 -3.94 -9.25
C GLU A 101 -4.78 -2.66 -10.09
N GLN A 102 -5.58 -2.49 -11.15
CA GLN A 102 -5.59 -1.28 -11.97
C GLN A 102 -6.29 -0.14 -11.25
N LEU A 103 -7.40 -0.41 -10.55
CA LEU A 103 -8.09 0.59 -9.74
C LEU A 103 -7.21 1.10 -8.59
N VAL A 104 -6.47 0.21 -7.92
CA VAL A 104 -5.51 0.55 -6.87
C VAL A 104 -4.33 1.33 -7.44
N ALA A 105 -3.79 0.93 -8.60
CA ALA A 105 -2.70 1.64 -9.26
C ALA A 105 -3.10 3.06 -9.71
N ASN A 106 -4.38 3.26 -10.02
CA ASN A 106 -4.96 4.53 -10.44
C ASN A 106 -5.72 5.23 -9.30
N SER A 107 -5.49 4.84 -8.05
CA SER A 107 -6.14 5.47 -6.90
C SER A 107 -5.69 6.93 -6.80
N THR A 108 -6.64 7.83 -6.68
CA THR A 108 -6.40 9.28 -6.60
C THR A 108 -6.38 9.79 -5.15
N ILE A 109 -6.55 8.90 -4.16
CA ILE A 109 -6.67 9.25 -2.74
C ILE A 109 -5.82 8.32 -1.87
N ASP A 110 -4.95 8.91 -1.05
CA ASP A 110 -3.98 8.20 -0.20
C ASP A 110 -4.60 7.34 0.91
N ILE A 111 -5.86 7.63 1.31
CA ILE A 111 -6.59 6.90 2.36
C ILE A 111 -6.70 5.39 2.02
N ALA A 112 -6.83 5.06 0.74
CA ALA A 112 -6.90 3.67 0.29
C ALA A 112 -5.61 2.90 0.59
N GLY A 113 -4.45 3.54 0.46
CA GLY A 113 -3.15 2.96 0.80
C GLY A 113 -3.05 2.63 2.30
N VAL A 114 -3.55 3.51 3.15
CA VAL A 114 -3.59 3.30 4.62
C VAL A 114 -4.52 2.13 4.96
N ILE A 115 -5.71 2.07 4.35
CA ILE A 115 -6.66 0.97 4.55
C ILE A 115 -6.06 -0.37 4.10
N ASN A 116 -5.40 -0.40 2.94
CA ASN A 116 -4.71 -1.59 2.43
C ASN A 116 -3.60 -2.06 3.37
N ALA A 117 -2.81 -1.14 3.94
CA ALA A 117 -1.79 -1.48 4.92
C ALA A 117 -2.39 -2.10 6.19
N GLY A 118 -3.53 -1.58 6.67
CA GLY A 118 -4.29 -2.15 7.78
C GLY A 118 -4.80 -3.56 7.50
N LEU A 119 -5.42 -3.77 6.32
CA LEU A 119 -5.92 -5.07 5.89
C LEU A 119 -4.80 -6.11 5.71
N ALA A 120 -3.65 -5.70 5.16
CA ALA A 120 -2.47 -6.56 5.00
C ALA A 120 -1.87 -6.98 6.35
N ARG A 121 -1.81 -6.05 7.33
CA ARG A 121 -1.41 -6.37 8.71
C ARG A 121 -2.35 -7.39 9.32
N TRP A 122 -3.67 -7.19 9.20
CA TRP A 122 -4.67 -8.11 9.71
C TRP A 122 -4.60 -9.50 9.07
N HIS A 123 -4.38 -9.56 7.76
CA HIS A 123 -4.17 -10.82 7.06
C HIS A 123 -2.92 -11.55 7.58
N SER A 124 -1.85 -10.82 7.84
CA SER A 124 -0.62 -11.36 8.45
C SER A 124 -0.87 -11.89 9.87
N TYR A 125 -1.65 -11.19 10.69
CA TYR A 125 -2.07 -11.67 12.01
C TYR A 125 -2.89 -12.95 11.94
N LYS A 126 -3.85 -13.06 11.00
CA LYS A 126 -4.63 -14.29 10.78
C LYS A 126 -3.73 -15.47 10.40
N MET A 127 -2.74 -15.25 9.54
CA MET A 127 -1.77 -16.29 9.16
C MET A 127 -0.92 -16.74 10.35
N TRP A 128 -0.48 -15.80 11.20
CA TRP A 128 0.24 -16.12 12.43
C TRP A 128 -0.63 -16.88 13.43
N LEU A 129 -1.90 -16.49 13.60
CA LEU A 129 -2.86 -17.22 14.44
C LEU A 129 -3.10 -18.64 13.95
N ALA A 130 -3.27 -18.84 12.64
CA ALA A 130 -3.42 -20.16 12.05
C ALA A 130 -2.16 -21.03 12.28
N PHE A 131 -0.98 -20.44 12.11
CA PHE A 131 0.29 -21.13 12.37
C PHE A 131 0.45 -21.50 13.85
N LEU A 132 0.16 -20.58 14.77
CA LEU A 132 0.26 -20.83 16.21
C LEU A 132 -0.76 -21.89 16.65
N SER A 133 -1.98 -21.84 16.12
CA SER A 133 -3.00 -22.87 16.33
C SER A 133 -2.53 -24.24 15.82
N ALA A 134 -1.87 -24.31 14.66
CA ALA A 134 -1.31 -25.57 14.14
C ALA A 134 -0.19 -26.12 15.03
N ILE A 135 0.68 -25.25 15.58
CA ILE A 135 1.70 -25.64 16.56
C ILE A 135 1.06 -26.20 17.83
N PHE A 136 0.07 -25.51 18.40
CA PHE A 136 -0.64 -25.99 19.60
C PHE A 136 -1.29 -27.36 19.36
N SER A 137 -1.93 -27.56 18.21
CA SER A 137 -2.50 -28.86 17.83
C SER A 137 -1.43 -29.95 17.67
N LEU A 138 -0.26 -29.63 17.09
CA LEU A 138 0.84 -30.57 16.94
C LEU A 138 1.46 -30.96 18.29
N VAL A 139 1.65 -29.99 19.20
CA VAL A 139 2.14 -30.24 20.56
C VAL A 139 1.15 -31.12 21.33
N ALA A 140 -0.15 -30.83 21.23
CA ALA A 140 -1.18 -31.67 21.84
C ALA A 140 -1.14 -33.11 21.31
N LEU A 141 -0.96 -33.29 19.99
CA LEU A 141 -0.86 -34.60 19.37
C LEU A 141 0.37 -35.39 19.85
N ILE A 142 1.54 -34.73 19.95
CA ILE A 142 2.78 -35.35 20.44
C ILE A 142 2.61 -35.77 21.90
N VAL A 143 2.01 -34.92 22.72
CA VAL A 143 1.73 -35.23 24.13
C VAL A 143 0.85 -36.47 24.26
N VAL A 144 -0.25 -36.56 23.49
CA VAL A 144 -1.13 -37.73 23.48
C VAL A 144 -0.41 -38.99 22.99
N ALA A 145 0.42 -38.89 21.96
CA ALA A 145 1.14 -40.03 21.37
C ALA A 145 2.31 -40.54 22.24
N SER A 146 2.87 -39.69 23.10
CA SER A 146 4.09 -39.98 23.86
C SER A 146 3.90 -40.93 25.06
N ALA A 147 2.70 -41.50 25.25
CA ALA A 147 2.34 -42.39 26.37
C ALA A 147 2.58 -41.82 27.79
N TYR A 148 2.93 -40.54 27.90
CA TYR A 148 2.97 -39.82 29.17
C TYR A 148 1.54 -39.59 29.66
N SER A 149 1.24 -40.05 30.88
CA SER A 149 -0.01 -39.76 31.57
C SER A 149 -0.02 -38.31 32.04
N VAL A 150 -0.27 -37.38 31.14
CA VAL A 150 -0.51 -35.98 31.52
C VAL A 150 -1.80 -35.94 32.34
N PRO A 151 -1.78 -35.39 33.56
CA PRO A 151 -2.98 -35.25 34.37
C PRO A 151 -4.06 -34.48 33.58
N PRO A 152 -5.33 -34.91 33.59
CA PRO A 152 -6.41 -34.24 32.85
C PRO A 152 -6.51 -32.73 33.17
N ALA A 153 -6.23 -32.35 34.42
CA ALA A 153 -6.20 -30.95 34.85
C ALA A 153 -5.09 -30.13 34.15
N ALA A 154 -3.90 -30.71 33.92
CA ALA A 154 -2.80 -30.05 33.24
C ALA A 154 -3.08 -29.88 31.73
N ALA A 155 -3.70 -30.88 31.11
CA ALA A 155 -4.13 -30.79 29.71
C ALA A 155 -5.21 -29.71 29.52
N PHE A 156 -6.18 -29.61 30.45
CA PHE A 156 -7.21 -28.58 30.44
C PHE A 156 -6.63 -27.17 30.62
N LEU A 157 -5.69 -26.99 31.56
CA LEU A 157 -4.98 -25.71 31.77
C LEU A 157 -4.18 -25.28 30.53
N GLY A 158 -3.49 -26.21 29.88
CA GLY A 158 -2.75 -25.93 28.64
C GLY A 158 -3.67 -25.50 27.49
N ALA A 159 -4.80 -26.20 27.30
CA ALA A 159 -5.79 -25.85 26.29
C ALA A 159 -6.46 -24.49 26.58
N ALA A 160 -6.86 -24.24 27.84
CA ALA A 160 -7.44 -22.96 28.25
C ALA A 160 -6.44 -21.80 28.06
N GLY A 161 -5.17 -22.00 28.42
CA GLY A 161 -4.11 -21.02 28.19
C GLY A 161 -3.89 -20.72 26.71
N ALA A 162 -3.87 -21.75 25.85
CA ALA A 162 -3.75 -21.57 24.40
C ALA A 162 -4.93 -20.77 23.82
N VAL A 163 -6.16 -21.04 24.26
CA VAL A 163 -7.35 -20.30 23.83
C VAL A 163 -7.28 -18.83 24.27
N ILE A 164 -6.85 -18.55 25.51
CA ILE A 164 -6.69 -17.18 26.00
C ILE A 164 -5.61 -16.44 25.21
N ILE A 165 -4.47 -17.07 24.94
CA ILE A 165 -3.36 -16.46 24.18
C ILE A 165 -3.80 -16.17 22.73
N LEU A 166 -4.41 -17.15 22.05
CA LEU A 166 -4.90 -16.99 20.68
C LEU A 166 -6.01 -15.93 20.61
N GLY A 167 -6.93 -15.91 21.57
CA GLY A 167 -7.97 -14.90 21.68
C GLY A 167 -7.40 -13.49 21.89
N SER A 168 -6.39 -13.36 22.75
CA SER A 168 -5.72 -12.08 23.03
C SER A 168 -4.97 -11.54 21.82
N ILE A 169 -4.25 -12.41 21.09
CA ILE A 169 -3.55 -12.04 19.85
C ILE A 169 -4.55 -11.63 18.76
N TRP A 170 -5.68 -12.33 18.66
CA TRP A 170 -6.75 -11.99 17.72
C TRP A 170 -7.38 -10.62 18.03
N LEU A 171 -7.71 -10.38 19.30
CA LEU A 171 -8.29 -9.11 19.74
C LEU A 171 -7.31 -7.95 19.52
N HIS A 172 -6.06 -8.12 19.96
CA HIS A 172 -5.01 -7.13 19.79
C HIS A 172 -4.73 -6.85 18.31
N GLY A 173 -4.58 -7.89 17.48
CA GLY A 173 -4.34 -7.76 16.06
C GLY A 173 -5.48 -7.05 15.31
N ARG A 174 -6.72 -7.24 15.76
CA ARG A 174 -7.90 -6.56 15.18
C ARG A 174 -7.91 -5.09 15.57
N GLU A 175 -7.62 -4.75 16.82
CA GLU A 175 -7.58 -3.36 17.28
C GLU A 175 -6.38 -2.59 16.70
N SER A 176 -5.20 -3.21 16.65
CA SER A 176 -3.98 -2.59 16.12
C SER A 176 -4.01 -2.39 14.60
N SER A 177 -4.88 -3.14 13.90
CA SER A 177 -5.10 -3.01 12.45
C SER A 177 -6.31 -2.15 12.12
N ALA A 178 -7.10 -1.74 13.12
CA ALA A 178 -8.24 -0.87 12.91
C ALA A 178 -7.78 0.58 12.70
N ILE A 179 -8.38 1.24 11.72
CA ILE A 179 -8.10 2.63 11.35
C ILE A 179 -9.30 3.47 11.79
N SER A 180 -9.05 4.58 12.50
CA SER A 180 -10.09 5.56 12.82
C SER A 180 -10.09 6.63 11.72
N LEU A 181 -11.24 6.89 11.11
CA LEU A 181 -11.50 8.00 10.21
C LEU A 181 -12.51 8.92 10.90
N ASP A 182 -12.02 10.00 11.47
CA ASP A 182 -12.85 10.99 12.15
C ASP A 182 -13.02 12.20 11.23
N TYR A 183 -14.25 12.40 10.77
CA TYR A 183 -14.61 13.51 9.88
C TYR A 183 -15.05 14.72 10.68
N ASP A 184 -14.31 15.81 10.56
CA ASP A 184 -14.69 17.14 11.03
C ASP A 184 -15.16 17.96 9.82
N LEU A 185 -16.46 17.85 9.51
CA LEU A 185 -17.06 18.47 8.34
C LEU A 185 -17.61 19.85 8.69
N SER A 186 -17.38 20.82 7.82
CA SER A 186 -18.12 22.08 7.86
C SER A 186 -19.62 21.84 7.69
N ALA A 187 -20.46 22.78 8.15
CA ALA A 187 -21.91 22.67 8.00
C ALA A 187 -22.36 22.50 6.52
N GLU A 188 -21.60 23.05 5.59
CA GLU A 188 -21.87 22.93 4.16
C GLU A 188 -21.52 21.54 3.61
N GLU A 189 -20.35 21.00 3.97
CA GLU A 189 -19.93 19.64 3.57
C GLU A 189 -20.82 18.56 4.19
N LEU A 190 -21.20 18.73 5.46
CA LEU A 190 -22.15 17.86 6.13
C LEU A 190 -23.51 17.90 5.41
N GLY A 191 -24.00 19.09 5.05
CA GLY A 191 -25.26 19.23 4.32
C GLY A 191 -25.24 18.56 2.94
N ARG A 192 -24.12 18.64 2.19
CA ARG A 192 -23.96 17.92 0.91
C ARG A 192 -23.99 16.40 1.11
N PHE A 193 -23.24 15.91 2.09
CA PHE A 193 -23.20 14.47 2.38
C PHE A 193 -24.56 13.95 2.89
N GLU A 194 -25.27 14.70 3.72
CA GLU A 194 -26.62 14.37 4.17
C GLU A 194 -27.63 14.33 3.01
N ALA A 195 -27.52 15.26 2.05
CA ALA A 195 -28.34 15.24 0.84
C ALA A 195 -28.09 13.99 -0.01
N LEU A 196 -26.81 13.62 -0.20
CA LEU A 196 -26.42 12.37 -0.86
C LEU A 196 -26.95 11.15 -0.10
N ALA A 197 -26.80 11.13 1.22
CA ALA A 197 -27.24 10.04 2.08
C ALA A 197 -28.76 9.88 2.07
N SER A 198 -29.51 10.98 2.03
CA SER A 198 -30.97 10.98 1.89
C SER A 198 -31.41 10.44 0.53
N ALA A 199 -30.74 10.85 -0.56
CA ALA A 199 -31.02 10.35 -1.90
C ALA A 199 -30.69 8.85 -2.02
N PHE A 200 -29.59 8.42 -1.41
CA PHE A 200 -29.19 7.02 -1.32
C PHE A 200 -30.19 6.18 -0.52
N ASP A 201 -30.68 6.67 0.62
CA ASP A 201 -31.70 5.98 1.41
C ASP A 201 -33.02 5.86 0.65
N ALA A 202 -33.41 6.91 -0.09
CA ALA A 202 -34.56 6.84 -0.96
C ALA A 202 -34.36 5.77 -2.05
N LEU A 203 -33.16 5.67 -2.62
CA LEU A 203 -32.81 4.64 -3.60
C LEU A 203 -32.90 3.25 -2.98
N ALA A 204 -32.37 3.08 -1.77
CA ALA A 204 -32.40 1.83 -1.00
C ALA A 204 -33.81 1.37 -0.63
N ARG A 205 -34.77 2.31 -0.46
CA ARG A 205 -36.18 2.02 -0.14
C ARG A 205 -37.03 1.72 -1.38
N SER A 206 -36.48 1.85 -2.59
CA SER A 206 -37.18 1.44 -3.81
C SER A 206 -37.44 -0.06 -3.76
N SER A 207 -38.58 -0.50 -4.32
CA SER A 207 -38.99 -1.91 -4.34
C SER A 207 -37.87 -2.80 -4.86
N ASN A 208 -37.19 -2.34 -5.92
CA ASN A 208 -36.12 -3.08 -6.55
C ASN A 208 -35.00 -2.17 -7.06
N VAL A 209 -33.78 -2.59 -6.76
CA VAL A 209 -32.54 -2.06 -7.32
C VAL A 209 -31.74 -3.24 -7.86
N TRP A 210 -31.26 -3.14 -9.10
CA TRP A 210 -30.53 -4.21 -9.77
C TRP A 210 -29.19 -3.72 -10.32
N ARG A 211 -28.15 -4.52 -10.18
CA ARG A 211 -26.92 -4.40 -10.96
C ARG A 211 -27.10 -5.05 -12.33
N ILE A 212 -26.53 -4.42 -13.35
CA ILE A 212 -26.52 -4.89 -14.74
C ILE A 212 -25.10 -5.32 -15.16
N PRO A 213 -24.71 -6.60 -14.95
CA PRO A 213 -23.36 -7.08 -15.31
C PRO A 213 -23.18 -7.33 -16.82
N LEU A 214 -24.27 -7.54 -17.57
CA LEU A 214 -24.20 -7.99 -18.95
C LEU A 214 -25.37 -7.45 -19.77
N GLU A 215 -25.04 -6.90 -20.94
CA GLU A 215 -25.99 -6.47 -21.96
C GLU A 215 -25.67 -7.21 -23.28
N LYS A 216 -26.67 -7.81 -23.92
CA LYS A 216 -26.54 -8.49 -25.21
C LYS A 216 -27.48 -7.87 -26.23
N GLN A 217 -27.02 -7.67 -27.46
CA GLN A 217 -27.89 -7.29 -28.57
C GLN A 217 -28.70 -8.49 -29.03
N GLU A 218 -30.02 -8.33 -29.17
CA GLU A 218 -30.91 -9.43 -29.52
C GLU A 218 -31.38 -9.31 -30.98
N ALA A 219 -30.93 -10.24 -31.83
CA ALA A 219 -31.30 -10.24 -33.24
C ALA A 219 -32.73 -10.78 -33.47
N ASP A 220 -33.23 -11.66 -32.60
CA ASP A 220 -34.58 -12.23 -32.69
C ASP A 220 -35.59 -11.48 -31.79
N TRP A 221 -35.71 -10.17 -32.01
CA TRP A 221 -36.62 -9.30 -31.26
C TRP A 221 -38.09 -9.79 -31.29
N LYS A 222 -38.50 -10.54 -32.33
CA LYS A 222 -39.89 -11.05 -32.46
C LYS A 222 -40.25 -12.06 -31.40
N ARG A 223 -39.29 -12.89 -30.99
CA ARG A 223 -39.46 -13.91 -29.95
C ARG A 223 -39.13 -13.40 -28.55
N ASN A 224 -38.58 -12.20 -28.46
CA ASN A 224 -38.20 -11.52 -27.22
C ASN A 224 -39.04 -10.27 -26.98
N ALA A 225 -40.35 -10.37 -27.24
CA ALA A 225 -41.34 -9.31 -26.95
C ALA A 225 -41.05 -7.92 -27.55
N GLY A 226 -40.21 -7.83 -28.58
CA GLY A 226 -39.81 -6.56 -29.20
C GLY A 226 -38.56 -5.94 -28.60
N ALA A 227 -37.91 -6.60 -27.63
CA ALA A 227 -36.67 -6.14 -27.05
C ALA A 227 -35.53 -6.25 -28.08
N GLY A 228 -34.87 -5.12 -28.36
CA GLY A 228 -33.62 -5.11 -29.14
C GLY A 228 -32.38 -5.47 -28.32
N LYS A 229 -32.54 -5.57 -26.98
CA LYS A 229 -31.46 -5.82 -26.02
C LYS A 229 -31.95 -6.78 -24.94
N MET A 230 -31.15 -7.80 -24.66
CA MET A 230 -31.33 -8.71 -23.52
C MET A 230 -30.35 -8.31 -22.42
N VAL A 231 -30.82 -8.19 -21.19
CA VAL A 231 -30.02 -7.68 -20.07
C VAL A 231 -30.11 -8.66 -18.90
N GLU A 232 -28.95 -9.06 -18.36
CA GLU A 232 -28.90 -9.82 -17.11
C GLU A 232 -29.03 -8.85 -15.93
N ARG A 233 -29.90 -9.16 -14.95
CA ARG A 233 -30.15 -8.33 -13.77
C ARG A 233 -29.90 -9.11 -12.50
N LYS A 234 -29.11 -8.55 -11.58
CA LYS A 234 -28.89 -9.12 -10.24
C LYS A 234 -29.39 -8.14 -9.19
N SER A 235 -30.35 -8.56 -8.38
CA SER A 235 -30.90 -7.72 -7.31
C SER A 235 -29.82 -7.38 -6.29
N ILE A 236 -29.75 -6.11 -5.88
CA ILE A 236 -28.80 -5.61 -4.89
C ILE A 236 -29.54 -4.90 -3.75
N SER A 237 -28.98 -4.96 -2.55
CA SER A 237 -29.54 -4.29 -1.36
C SER A 237 -28.56 -3.23 -0.88
N LEU A 238 -29.00 -1.97 -0.97
CA LEU A 238 -28.21 -0.84 -0.55
C LEU A 238 -28.32 -0.67 0.97
N THR A 239 -27.20 -0.41 1.64
CA THR A 239 -27.15 -0.27 3.10
C THR A 239 -26.20 0.84 3.49
N ARG A 240 -26.26 1.27 4.76
CA ARG A 240 -25.21 2.08 5.36
C ARG A 240 -24.26 1.18 6.14
N GLY A 241 -22.99 1.54 6.20
CA GLY A 241 -22.00 0.82 6.99
C GLY A 241 -20.58 1.07 6.53
N ASN A 242 -19.65 0.84 7.45
CA ASN A 242 -18.24 1.12 7.24
C ASN A 242 -17.48 -0.12 6.73
N PRO A 243 -16.42 0.07 5.93
CA PRO A 243 -15.55 -1.02 5.51
C PRO A 243 -14.95 -1.79 6.70
N PRO A 244 -14.60 -3.07 6.53
CA PRO A 244 -13.91 -3.83 7.58
C PRO A 244 -12.66 -3.12 8.08
N LEU A 245 -12.44 -3.14 9.40
CA LEU A 245 -11.33 -2.48 10.10
C LEU A 245 -11.34 -0.94 10.04
N VAL A 246 -12.37 -0.31 9.46
CA VAL A 246 -12.54 1.15 9.50
C VAL A 246 -13.55 1.50 10.60
N LYS A 247 -13.11 2.27 11.58
CA LYS A 247 -13.96 2.94 12.57
C LYS A 247 -14.14 4.38 12.12
N SER A 248 -15.36 4.88 12.14
CA SER A 248 -15.65 6.25 11.72
C SER A 248 -16.81 6.79 12.55
N ASN A 249 -16.80 8.10 12.79
CA ASN A 249 -17.90 8.83 13.43
C ASN A 249 -19.15 8.92 12.51
N LEU A 250 -18.98 8.69 11.21
CA LEU A 250 -20.05 8.62 10.22
C LEU A 250 -20.20 7.20 9.66
N GLU A 251 -21.43 6.84 9.27
CA GLU A 251 -21.71 5.64 8.48
C GLU A 251 -21.65 5.96 6.99
N PHE A 252 -20.85 5.21 6.24
CA PHE A 252 -20.72 5.39 4.79
C PHE A 252 -21.86 4.71 4.02
N LEU A 253 -22.10 5.16 2.78
CA LEU A 253 -23.14 4.61 1.93
C LEU A 253 -22.57 3.42 1.16
N ARG A 254 -23.10 2.22 1.40
CA ARG A 254 -22.55 0.95 0.92
C ARG A 254 -23.35 0.38 -0.25
N LEU A 255 -22.69 0.31 -1.41
CA LEU A 255 -23.23 -0.17 -2.68
C LEU A 255 -22.55 -1.52 -3.05
N PRO A 256 -23.20 -2.68 -2.78
CA PRO A 256 -22.65 -3.97 -3.15
C PRO A 256 -22.89 -4.26 -4.64
N LEU A 257 -21.83 -4.27 -5.45
CA LEU A 257 -21.87 -4.44 -6.89
C LEU A 257 -21.26 -5.78 -7.32
N GLY A 258 -21.69 -6.87 -6.70
CA GLY A 258 -21.18 -8.21 -6.98
C GLY A 258 -19.87 -8.51 -6.25
N LYS A 259 -18.75 -8.60 -6.99
CA LYS A 259 -17.41 -8.85 -6.42
C LYS A 259 -16.84 -7.61 -5.72
N GLU A 260 -17.33 -6.43 -6.11
CA GLU A 260 -16.87 -5.15 -5.60
C GLU A 260 -17.92 -4.56 -4.66
N THR A 261 -17.46 -3.87 -3.62
CA THR A 261 -18.33 -3.05 -2.77
C THR A 261 -17.82 -1.63 -2.81
N VAL A 262 -18.67 -0.71 -3.26
CA VAL A 262 -18.37 0.73 -3.29
C VAL A 262 -18.90 1.37 -2.02
N TYR A 263 -18.08 2.18 -1.36
CA TYR A 263 -18.45 3.00 -0.22
C TYR A 263 -18.32 4.47 -0.60
N LEU A 264 -19.41 5.22 -0.50
CA LEU A 264 -19.42 6.66 -0.70
C LEU A 264 -19.18 7.33 0.66
N THR A 265 -18.07 8.07 0.79
CA THR A 265 -17.71 8.87 1.97
C THR A 265 -17.92 10.36 1.67
N PRO A 266 -17.79 11.28 2.65
CA PRO A 266 -17.94 12.71 2.41
C PRO A 266 -16.93 13.32 1.40
N ASP A 267 -15.76 12.72 1.27
CA ASP A 267 -14.59 13.25 0.55
C ASP A 267 -14.08 12.32 -0.57
N ALA A 268 -14.43 11.03 -0.51
CA ALA A 268 -13.89 9.98 -1.36
C ALA A 268 -14.93 8.91 -1.72
N ILE A 269 -14.59 8.11 -2.73
CA ILE A 269 -15.27 6.88 -3.07
C ILE A 269 -14.28 5.73 -2.90
N LEU A 270 -14.58 4.80 -2.00
CA LEU A 270 -13.75 3.63 -1.73
C LEU A 270 -14.33 2.40 -2.44
N VAL A 271 -13.56 1.80 -3.33
CA VAL A 271 -13.93 0.56 -4.05
C VAL A 271 -13.15 -0.60 -3.44
N MET A 272 -13.85 -1.60 -2.90
CA MET A 272 -13.24 -2.73 -2.21
C MET A 272 -13.51 -4.06 -2.93
N VAL A 273 -12.46 -4.86 -3.15
CA VAL A 273 -12.52 -6.20 -3.76
C VAL A 273 -11.58 -7.13 -3.01
N ASP A 274 -12.09 -8.24 -2.47
CA ASP A 274 -11.31 -9.31 -1.82
C ASP A 274 -10.24 -8.87 -0.77
N GLY A 275 -10.41 -7.69 -0.16
CA GLY A 275 -9.50 -7.15 0.85
C GLY A 275 -8.52 -6.09 0.32
N ASP A 276 -8.55 -5.78 -0.97
CA ASP A 276 -7.88 -4.62 -1.56
C ASP A 276 -8.88 -3.47 -1.72
N VAL A 277 -8.38 -2.24 -1.58
CA VAL A 277 -9.16 -1.00 -1.60
C VAL A 277 -8.51 0.00 -2.55
N ALA A 278 -9.32 0.57 -3.43
CA ALA A 278 -8.98 1.73 -4.26
C ALA A 278 -9.78 2.95 -3.80
N GLY A 279 -9.16 4.11 -3.75
CA GLY A 279 -9.79 5.40 -3.42
C GLY A 279 -9.87 6.28 -4.67
N LEU A 280 -11.06 6.81 -4.95
CA LEU A 280 -11.35 7.67 -6.10
C LEU A 280 -11.97 8.97 -5.62
N SER A 281 -11.59 10.09 -6.22
CA SER A 281 -12.28 11.36 -6.00
C SER A 281 -13.64 11.38 -6.68
N TYR A 282 -14.61 12.08 -6.10
CA TYR A 282 -15.87 12.41 -6.78
C TYR A 282 -15.63 13.22 -8.07
N GLY A 283 -14.47 13.88 -8.22
CA GLY A 283 -14.09 14.57 -9.44
C GLY A 283 -13.74 13.64 -10.60
N ASP A 284 -13.30 12.42 -10.31
CA ASP A 284 -12.86 11.44 -11.31
C ASP A 284 -14.02 10.54 -11.77
N ILE A 285 -15.18 10.65 -11.12
CA ILE A 285 -16.34 9.80 -11.35
C ILE A 285 -17.44 10.56 -12.08
N GLN A 286 -17.93 9.95 -13.14
CA GLN A 286 -19.12 10.37 -13.87
C GLN A 286 -20.30 9.50 -13.46
N VAL A 287 -21.33 10.13 -12.90
CA VAL A 287 -22.61 9.50 -12.57
C VAL A 287 -23.67 10.06 -13.51
N ASP A 288 -24.05 9.27 -14.53
CA ASP A 288 -25.10 9.63 -15.46
C ASP A 288 -26.39 8.90 -15.07
N CYS A 289 -27.53 9.59 -15.13
CA CYS A 289 -28.85 8.97 -14.97
C CYS A 289 -29.68 9.16 -16.23
N ARG A 290 -30.32 8.10 -16.71
CA ARG A 290 -31.26 8.13 -17.83
C ARG A 290 -32.46 7.25 -17.59
N GLN A 291 -33.56 7.56 -18.26
CA GLN A 291 -34.76 6.75 -18.21
C GLN A 291 -34.68 5.65 -19.27
N THR A 292 -34.98 4.42 -18.89
CA THR A 292 -34.97 3.28 -19.81
C THR A 292 -36.29 2.53 -19.74
N ARG A 293 -36.76 2.05 -20.89
CA ARG A 293 -37.95 1.21 -20.99
C ARG A 293 -37.52 -0.25 -20.92
N PHE A 294 -38.08 -0.99 -19.98
CA PHE A 294 -37.77 -2.38 -19.76
C PHE A 294 -39.05 -3.22 -19.81
N ILE A 295 -39.00 -4.36 -20.51
CA ILE A 295 -40.14 -5.28 -20.62
C ILE A 295 -40.01 -6.30 -19.49
N GLU A 296 -40.97 -6.31 -18.56
CA GLU A 296 -40.98 -7.28 -17.48
C GLU A 296 -41.63 -8.59 -17.92
N ASP A 297 -40.95 -9.71 -17.67
CA ASP A 297 -41.51 -11.04 -17.89
C ASP A 297 -42.40 -11.49 -16.70
N GLY A 298 -42.29 -10.79 -15.56
CA GLY A 298 -43.04 -11.06 -14.34
C GLY A 298 -44.01 -9.94 -13.96
N ALA A 299 -44.49 -10.00 -12.71
CA ALA A 299 -45.20 -8.87 -12.12
C ALA A 299 -44.22 -7.70 -11.94
N PRO A 300 -44.58 -6.48 -12.40
CA PRO A 300 -43.72 -5.33 -12.24
C PRO A 300 -43.60 -4.92 -10.77
N PRO A 301 -42.50 -4.27 -10.35
CA PRO A 301 -42.37 -3.69 -9.03
C PRO A 301 -43.53 -2.74 -8.70
N SER A 302 -43.98 -2.74 -7.46
CA SER A 302 -45.18 -1.96 -7.04
C SER A 302 -45.03 -0.44 -7.18
N ASP A 303 -43.79 0.05 -7.21
CA ASP A 303 -43.44 1.47 -7.28
C ASP A 303 -42.96 1.92 -8.66
N THR A 304 -43.03 1.04 -9.67
CA THR A 304 -42.64 1.40 -11.03
C THR A 304 -43.79 1.97 -11.85
N MET A 305 -43.46 2.81 -12.84
CA MET A 305 -44.43 3.33 -13.79
C MET A 305 -44.52 2.43 -15.01
N VAL A 306 -45.68 1.81 -15.23
CA VAL A 306 -45.98 1.06 -16.46
C VAL A 306 -46.37 2.07 -17.55
N VAL A 307 -45.56 2.16 -18.61
CA VAL A 307 -45.72 3.11 -19.71
C VAL A 307 -46.33 2.50 -20.97
N GLY A 308 -46.54 1.19 -20.98
CA GLY A 308 -47.18 0.48 -22.08
C GLY A 308 -47.19 -1.03 -21.86
N GLU A 309 -47.65 -1.76 -22.88
CA GLU A 309 -47.69 -3.21 -22.90
C GLU A 309 -47.20 -3.72 -24.26
N THR A 310 -46.55 -4.87 -24.26
CA THR A 310 -46.15 -5.60 -25.48
C THR A 310 -46.62 -7.04 -25.39
N TRP A 311 -46.58 -7.78 -26.49
CA TRP A 311 -46.87 -9.23 -26.50
C TRP A 311 -45.57 -10.01 -26.43
N GLN A 312 -45.55 -11.11 -25.67
CA GLN A 312 -44.39 -12.00 -25.57
C GLN A 312 -43.87 -12.44 -26.94
N TYR A 313 -44.79 -12.74 -27.87
CA TYR A 313 -44.49 -13.06 -29.26
C TYR A 313 -45.17 -12.08 -30.22
N LEU A 314 -44.38 -11.37 -31.03
CA LEU A 314 -44.85 -10.33 -31.95
C LEU A 314 -44.94 -10.81 -33.40
N ASN A 315 -45.97 -10.38 -34.11
CA ASN A 315 -46.06 -10.52 -35.56
C ASN A 315 -45.29 -9.39 -36.29
N ARG A 316 -45.21 -9.47 -37.62
CA ARG A 316 -44.47 -8.49 -38.45
C ARG A 316 -45.01 -7.04 -38.36
N LYS A 317 -46.24 -6.85 -37.87
CA LYS A 317 -46.90 -5.54 -37.68
C LYS A 317 -46.87 -5.07 -36.22
N GLY A 318 -46.19 -5.79 -35.32
CA GLY A 318 -46.10 -5.45 -33.88
C GLY A 318 -47.32 -5.86 -33.04
N GLY A 319 -48.27 -6.60 -33.60
CA GLY A 319 -49.40 -7.17 -32.85
C GLY A 319 -49.12 -8.59 -32.34
N PRO A 320 -50.08 -9.24 -31.65
CA PRO A 320 -49.89 -10.61 -31.15
C PRO A 320 -49.67 -11.60 -32.29
N ASP A 321 -48.64 -12.45 -32.18
CA ASP A 321 -48.52 -13.63 -33.02
C ASP A 321 -49.47 -14.72 -32.51
N ARG A 322 -50.49 -15.01 -33.33
CA ARG A 322 -51.56 -15.97 -33.03
C ARG A 322 -51.15 -17.44 -33.20
N ARG A 323 -49.92 -17.72 -33.67
CA ARG A 323 -49.39 -19.09 -33.77
C ARG A 323 -49.05 -19.67 -32.40
N PHE A 324 -48.81 -18.82 -31.41
CA PHE A 324 -48.50 -19.22 -30.04
C PHE A 324 -49.77 -19.21 -29.19
N LYS A 325 -50.16 -20.39 -28.68
CA LYS A 325 -51.40 -20.58 -27.91
C LYS A 325 -51.40 -19.83 -26.57
N ASN A 326 -50.24 -19.64 -25.95
CA ASN A 326 -50.05 -18.97 -24.66
C ASN A 326 -49.22 -17.68 -24.84
N ASN A 327 -49.65 -16.79 -25.72
CA ASN A 327 -48.99 -15.50 -25.93
C ASN A 327 -49.57 -14.45 -24.96
N ARG A 328 -48.88 -14.17 -23.85
CA ARG A 328 -49.32 -13.19 -22.85
C ARG A 328 -48.83 -11.78 -23.17
N GLN A 329 -49.54 -10.78 -22.65
CA GLN A 329 -49.04 -9.41 -22.62
C GLN A 329 -48.02 -9.25 -21.49
N LEU A 330 -46.98 -8.47 -21.76
CA LEU A 330 -45.90 -8.13 -20.86
C LEU A 330 -45.88 -6.60 -20.66
N PRO A 331 -45.83 -6.11 -19.41
CA PRO A 331 -45.78 -4.68 -19.15
C PRO A 331 -44.42 -4.09 -19.52
N ILE A 332 -44.44 -2.89 -20.10
CA ILE A 332 -43.27 -2.07 -20.35
C ILE A 332 -43.18 -1.06 -19.22
N CYS A 333 -42.18 -1.23 -18.36
CA CYS A 333 -41.93 -0.38 -17.20
C CYS A 333 -40.85 0.65 -17.52
N LEU A 334 -40.92 1.80 -16.83
CA LEU A 334 -39.90 2.83 -16.91
C LEU A 334 -39.00 2.75 -15.68
N TYR A 335 -37.70 2.55 -15.91
CA TYR A 335 -36.69 2.45 -14.86
C TYR A 335 -35.67 3.59 -14.96
N GLY A 336 -35.13 3.97 -13.80
CA GLY A 336 -33.96 4.82 -13.72
C GLY A 336 -32.73 3.96 -13.94
N GLU A 337 -31.95 4.29 -14.97
CA GLU A 337 -30.66 3.66 -15.25
C GLU A 337 -29.55 4.62 -14.84
N ILE A 338 -28.75 4.17 -13.87
CA ILE A 338 -27.62 4.91 -13.31
C ILE A 338 -26.34 4.26 -13.81
N ASP A 339 -25.52 5.02 -14.51
CA ASP A 339 -24.19 4.65 -14.97
C ASP A 339 -23.14 5.33 -14.12
N ILE A 340 -22.29 4.56 -13.46
CA ILE A 340 -21.16 5.05 -12.66
C ILE A 340 -19.88 4.68 -13.39
N ARG A 341 -19.14 5.67 -13.89
CA ARG A 341 -17.92 5.49 -14.68
C ARG A 341 -16.76 6.30 -14.12
N SER A 342 -15.53 5.79 -14.27
CA SER A 342 -14.30 6.51 -13.98
C SER A 342 -13.24 6.21 -15.04
N ALA A 343 -12.37 7.19 -15.32
CA ALA A 343 -11.18 6.99 -16.13
C ALA A 343 -10.21 5.96 -15.53
N SER A 344 -10.25 5.76 -14.21
CA SER A 344 -9.44 4.76 -13.50
C SER A 344 -9.86 3.32 -13.78
N GLY A 345 -11.08 3.10 -14.31
CA GLY A 345 -11.59 1.79 -14.72
C GLY A 345 -12.89 1.34 -14.04
N LEU A 346 -13.47 2.13 -13.12
CA LEU A 346 -14.80 1.84 -12.55
C LEU A 346 -15.85 1.96 -13.67
N ASN A 347 -16.68 0.94 -13.86
CA ASN A 347 -17.74 0.95 -14.87
C ASN A 347 -18.89 0.04 -14.44
N GLU A 348 -19.89 0.63 -13.80
CA GLU A 348 -20.99 -0.08 -13.19
C GLU A 348 -22.32 0.52 -13.63
N ARG A 349 -23.33 -0.35 -13.83
CA ARG A 349 -24.68 0.05 -14.22
C ARG A 349 -25.72 -0.51 -13.25
N ILE A 350 -26.63 0.36 -12.84
CA ILE A 350 -27.70 0.06 -11.89
C ILE A 350 -29.05 0.44 -12.51
N HIS A 351 -30.04 -0.43 -12.36
CA HIS A 351 -31.45 -0.12 -12.62
C HIS A 351 -32.18 0.04 -11.29
N CYS A 352 -33.05 1.03 -11.21
CA CYS A 352 -33.95 1.25 -10.10
C CYS A 352 -35.40 1.32 -10.60
N SER A 353 -36.33 0.72 -9.85
CA SER A 353 -37.75 0.76 -10.17
C SER A 353 -38.33 2.19 -10.17
N ARG A 354 -37.73 3.10 -9.38
CA ARG A 354 -38.10 4.51 -9.28
C ARG A 354 -37.11 5.43 -10.01
N VAL A 355 -37.64 6.17 -10.99
CA VAL A 355 -36.88 7.09 -11.84
C VAL A 355 -36.50 8.38 -11.12
N ASP A 356 -37.46 8.99 -10.42
CA ASP A 356 -37.31 10.25 -9.68
C ASP A 356 -36.17 10.19 -8.65
N VAL A 357 -36.09 9.09 -7.93
CA VAL A 357 -35.06 8.84 -6.92
C VAL A 357 -33.69 8.61 -7.54
N SER A 358 -33.64 8.00 -8.74
CA SER A 358 -32.40 7.75 -9.46
C SER A 358 -31.76 9.06 -9.94
N GLU A 359 -32.58 9.97 -10.44
CA GLU A 359 -32.15 11.32 -10.86
C GLU A 359 -31.68 12.16 -9.66
N GLN A 360 -32.37 12.07 -8.52
CA GLN A 360 -31.95 12.72 -7.27
C GLN A 360 -30.60 12.19 -6.78
N PHE A 361 -30.40 10.87 -6.78
CA PHE A 361 -29.13 10.26 -6.38
C PHE A 361 -27.99 10.71 -7.30
N ALA A 362 -28.16 10.65 -8.62
CA ALA A 362 -27.13 11.09 -9.56
C ALA A 362 -26.80 12.58 -9.39
N SER A 363 -27.82 13.41 -9.18
CA SER A 363 -27.64 14.86 -8.92
C SER A 363 -26.89 15.11 -7.62
N ALA A 364 -27.23 14.40 -6.54
CA ALA A 364 -26.56 14.53 -5.25
C ALA A 364 -25.11 14.02 -5.32
N ALA A 365 -24.86 12.92 -6.03
CA ALA A 365 -23.51 12.39 -6.24
C ALA A 365 -22.65 13.35 -7.07
N ALA A 366 -23.23 14.01 -8.08
CA ALA A 366 -22.54 15.02 -8.89
C ALA A 366 -22.28 16.34 -8.13
N ALA A 367 -23.08 16.62 -7.09
CA ALA A 367 -22.93 17.80 -6.23
C ALA A 367 -21.88 17.61 -5.11
N MET A 368 -21.37 16.38 -4.92
CA MET A 368 -20.25 16.13 -4.02
C MET A 368 -18.98 16.85 -4.51
N PRO A 369 -18.08 17.22 -3.59
CA PRO A 369 -16.89 17.98 -3.93
C PRO A 369 -16.00 17.20 -4.91
N LYS A 370 -15.91 17.71 -6.14
CA LYS A 370 -14.97 17.24 -7.16
C LYS A 370 -13.58 17.73 -6.82
N ALA A 371 -12.89 17.03 -5.90
CA ALA A 371 -11.58 17.41 -5.38
C ALA A 371 -11.42 18.93 -5.16
N ILE A 372 -11.81 19.40 -3.98
CA ILE A 372 -11.12 20.55 -3.39
C ILE A 372 -9.71 20.02 -3.11
N SER A 373 -8.70 20.56 -3.81
CA SER A 373 -7.38 20.72 -3.18
C SER A 373 -7.66 21.29 -1.80
N SER A 374 -7.32 20.61 -0.72
CA SER A 374 -7.27 21.26 0.59
C SER A 374 -6.45 22.55 0.41
N GLY A 375 -7.15 23.69 0.31
CA GLY A 375 -6.68 24.93 -0.31
C GLY A 375 -7.53 25.37 -1.50
N ALA A 376 -8.72 25.94 -1.24
CA ALA A 376 -9.52 26.63 -2.25
C ALA A 376 -8.75 27.82 -2.85
N ALA A 377 -8.71 27.91 -4.17
CA ALA A 377 -8.30 29.11 -4.88
C ALA A 377 -9.34 30.23 -4.64
N ILE A 378 -8.91 31.32 -4.00
CA ILE A 378 -9.66 32.59 -3.99
C ILE A 378 -9.54 33.21 -5.41
N PRO A 379 -10.62 33.71 -6.02
CA PRO A 379 -10.57 34.28 -7.35
C PRO A 379 -9.79 35.60 -7.39
N LEU A 380 -9.05 35.77 -8.48
CA LEU A 380 -8.33 36.97 -8.92
C LEU A 380 -9.00 38.30 -8.51
N LEU A 381 -8.29 39.04 -7.65
CA LEU A 381 -8.33 40.51 -7.59
C LEU A 381 -6.87 40.98 -7.45
N SER A 382 -6.41 41.73 -8.44
CA SER A 382 -5.08 42.38 -8.43
C SER A 382 -5.11 43.65 -7.57
N PRO A 383 -3.93 44.22 -7.30
CA PRO A 383 -3.42 44.49 -5.96
C PRO A 383 -3.98 45.80 -5.38
N ASP A 384 -4.24 45.80 -4.07
CA ASP A 384 -4.20 47.06 -3.34
C ASP A 384 -3.31 46.93 -2.11
N GLN A 385 -2.58 48.01 -1.89
CA GLN A 385 -1.40 48.07 -1.05
C GLN A 385 -1.74 48.03 0.45
N ASN A 386 -0.75 47.56 1.21
CA ASN A 386 -0.56 47.77 2.64
C ASN A 386 -1.54 47.04 3.56
N GLN A 387 -1.05 45.96 4.17
CA GLN A 387 -1.14 45.84 5.62
C GLN A 387 -0.06 44.90 6.16
N ASP A 388 0.54 45.39 7.24
CA ASP A 388 1.76 44.91 7.86
C ASP A 388 1.68 43.47 8.39
N SER A 389 2.88 42.90 8.41
CA SER A 389 3.34 41.68 9.04
C SER A 389 2.80 41.41 10.45
N GLU A 390 2.37 40.17 10.68
CA GLU A 390 2.80 39.39 11.84
C GLU A 390 2.72 37.87 11.49
N ASP A 391 3.88 37.22 11.59
CA ASP A 391 4.13 35.77 11.66
C ASP A 391 3.93 34.86 10.44
N THR A 392 4.51 35.22 9.29
CA THR A 392 5.08 34.21 8.37
C THR A 392 6.60 34.22 8.48
N PRO A 393 7.26 33.09 8.83
CA PRO A 393 8.71 33.04 8.91
C PRO A 393 9.32 33.37 7.55
N ASP A 394 10.15 34.42 7.50
CA ASP A 394 10.81 34.89 6.29
C ASP A 394 11.79 33.83 5.76
N ILE A 395 11.40 33.12 4.70
CA ILE A 395 12.21 32.12 4.01
C ILE A 395 13.51 32.76 3.49
N GLY A 396 13.48 34.03 3.09
CA GLY A 396 14.67 34.77 2.67
C GLY A 396 15.69 34.93 3.80
N ALA A 397 15.23 35.26 5.00
CA ALA A 397 16.08 35.34 6.19
C ALA A 397 16.62 33.97 6.63
N ALA A 398 15.80 32.92 6.58
CA ALA A 398 16.21 31.56 6.96
C ALA A 398 17.33 30.99 6.06
N TYR A 399 17.34 31.35 4.77
CA TYR A 399 18.36 30.93 3.80
C TYR A 399 19.46 31.99 3.57
N ALA A 400 19.59 32.99 4.45
CA ALA A 400 20.57 34.07 4.31
C ALA A 400 22.04 33.61 4.41
N HIS A 401 22.28 32.47 5.06
CA HIS A 401 23.62 31.88 5.22
C HIS A 401 23.89 30.68 4.31
N GLU A 402 22.89 30.25 3.55
CA GLU A 402 22.99 29.13 2.60
C GLU A 402 23.44 29.63 1.22
N THR A 403 23.79 28.69 0.33
CA THR A 403 24.28 29.02 -1.03
C THR A 403 23.24 29.78 -1.85
N ASP A 404 23.70 30.63 -2.79
CA ASP A 404 22.80 31.38 -3.68
C ASP A 404 21.87 30.45 -4.48
N LEU A 405 22.36 29.25 -4.83
CA LEU A 405 21.57 28.23 -5.52
C LEU A 405 20.47 27.67 -4.61
N ALA A 406 20.78 27.30 -3.36
CA ALA A 406 19.79 26.84 -2.38
C ALA A 406 18.74 27.93 -2.07
N ARG A 407 19.16 29.19 -1.91
CA ARG A 407 18.26 30.32 -1.71
C ARG A 407 17.34 30.53 -2.90
N SER A 408 17.86 30.43 -4.12
CA SER A 408 17.06 30.58 -5.34
C SER A 408 16.04 29.45 -5.52
N LEU A 409 16.38 28.22 -5.16
CA LEU A 409 15.48 27.07 -5.21
C LEU A 409 14.36 27.18 -4.16
N ALA A 410 14.71 27.63 -2.94
CA ALA A 410 13.75 27.84 -1.85
C ALA A 410 12.80 29.03 -2.07
N LEU A 411 13.13 29.99 -2.95
CA LEU A 411 12.29 31.17 -3.23
C LEU A 411 11.48 31.04 -4.54
N ASN A 412 12.05 30.43 -5.59
CA ASN A 412 11.45 30.45 -6.93
C ASN A 412 10.70 29.16 -7.29
N HIS A 413 10.83 28.09 -6.50
CA HIS A 413 10.12 26.80 -6.63
C HIS A 413 10.01 26.28 -8.09
N GLY A 414 11.13 25.87 -8.68
CA GLY A 414 11.20 25.27 -10.02
C GLY A 414 10.83 23.79 -10.09
N GLU A 415 11.02 23.13 -11.24
CA GLU A 415 10.78 21.68 -11.36
C GLU A 415 11.69 20.87 -10.43
N LEU A 416 11.10 19.98 -9.63
CA LEU A 416 11.82 19.13 -8.65
C LEU A 416 12.65 19.94 -7.65
N TRP A 417 12.26 21.19 -7.35
CA TRP A 417 13.06 22.09 -6.52
C TRP A 417 13.31 21.53 -5.12
N GLU A 418 12.37 20.76 -4.56
CA GLU A 418 12.53 20.13 -3.25
C GLU A 418 13.72 19.15 -3.22
N PHE A 419 13.86 18.34 -4.27
CA PHE A 419 14.93 17.35 -4.38
C PHE A 419 16.27 18.02 -4.68
N LEU A 420 16.29 19.02 -5.55
CA LEU A 420 17.47 19.80 -5.89
C LEU A 420 17.96 20.63 -4.70
N LEU A 421 17.05 21.13 -3.88
CA LEU A 421 17.36 21.88 -2.67
C LEU A 421 18.03 20.99 -1.63
N VAL A 422 17.48 19.80 -1.37
CA VAL A 422 18.10 18.84 -0.45
C VAL A 422 19.45 18.37 -0.98
N GLU A 423 19.58 18.14 -2.30
CA GLU A 423 20.87 17.78 -2.91
C GLU A 423 21.94 18.87 -2.68
N GLU A 424 21.58 20.15 -2.83
CA GLU A 424 22.50 21.26 -2.55
C GLU A 424 22.85 21.42 -1.08
N LEU A 425 21.86 21.32 -0.19
CA LEU A 425 22.08 21.44 1.26
C LEU A 425 22.98 20.29 1.75
N LEU A 426 22.73 19.06 1.29
CA LEU A 426 23.60 17.92 1.59
C LEU A 426 25.02 18.12 1.05
N ARG A 427 25.18 18.67 -0.16
CA ARG A 427 26.50 18.91 -0.75
C ARG A 427 27.28 19.97 0.02
N SER A 428 26.70 21.14 0.25
CA SER A 428 27.36 22.27 0.89
C SER A 428 27.75 21.99 2.35
N GLN A 429 26.83 21.42 3.14
CA GLN A 429 27.09 21.08 4.54
C GLN A 429 28.09 19.93 4.70
N LEU A 430 28.13 18.99 3.75
CA LEU A 430 29.11 17.91 3.75
C LEU A 430 30.54 18.40 3.47
N GLU A 431 30.72 19.35 2.56
CA GLU A 431 32.04 19.97 2.32
C GLU A 431 32.53 20.76 3.54
N LEU A 432 31.62 21.46 4.24
CA LEU A 432 31.93 22.12 5.51
C LEU A 432 32.37 21.09 6.57
N LEU A 433 31.61 19.99 6.73
CA LEU A 433 31.94 18.94 7.71
C LEU A 433 33.28 18.24 7.39
N LYS A 434 33.60 18.02 6.11
CA LYS A 434 34.89 17.47 5.67
C LYS A 434 36.04 18.38 6.03
N THR A 435 35.89 19.68 5.77
CA THR A 435 36.89 20.71 6.12
C THR A 435 37.13 20.71 7.64
N ASP A 436 36.06 20.65 8.44
CA ASP A 436 36.17 20.58 9.90
C ASP A 436 36.87 19.30 10.41
N CYS A 437 36.80 18.20 9.64
CA CYS A 437 37.47 16.94 9.96
C CYS A 437 38.96 16.95 9.64
N GLU A 438 39.41 17.70 8.64
CA GLU A 438 40.85 17.84 8.35
C GLU A 438 41.59 18.47 9.54
N GLY A 439 40.92 19.35 10.29
CA GLY A 439 41.44 19.95 11.53
C GLY A 439 41.55 19.01 12.74
N LEU A 440 41.08 17.76 12.67
CA LEU A 440 41.22 16.78 13.76
C LEU A 440 42.66 16.33 14.01
N ALA A 441 43.53 16.44 13.00
CA ALA A 441 44.93 15.99 13.06
C ALA A 441 45.82 16.89 13.92
N ASP A 442 45.44 18.16 14.11
CA ASP A 442 46.27 19.21 14.74
C ASP A 442 45.95 19.44 16.23
N VAL A 443 45.12 18.58 16.84
CA VAL A 443 44.66 18.75 18.22
C VAL A 443 45.72 18.30 19.22
N VAL A 444 46.28 19.27 19.96
CA VAL A 444 47.25 19.03 21.05
C VAL A 444 46.52 18.47 22.28
N PRO A 445 47.05 17.41 22.95
CA PRO A 445 46.45 16.87 24.16
C PRO A 445 46.35 17.93 25.27
N ARG A 446 45.19 18.07 25.89
CA ARG A 446 44.94 19.10 26.92
C ARG A 446 44.21 18.60 28.16
N LYS A 447 43.62 17.40 28.15
CA LYS A 447 42.75 16.92 29.25
C LYS A 447 43.24 15.59 29.81
N LEU A 448 43.77 15.60 31.03
CA LEU A 448 44.17 14.40 31.78
C LEU A 448 42.92 13.72 32.36
N PHE A 449 42.75 12.43 32.08
CA PHE A 449 41.70 11.61 32.69
C PHE A 449 42.31 10.54 33.60
N THR A 450 41.69 10.29 34.76
CA THR A 450 41.94 9.05 35.49
C THR A 450 41.24 7.87 34.80
N GLY A 451 41.72 6.63 35.01
CA GLY A 451 41.20 5.45 34.30
C GLY A 451 39.69 5.23 34.44
N ARG A 452 39.14 5.49 35.63
CA ARG A 452 37.70 5.37 35.90
C ARG A 452 36.88 6.51 35.31
N GLU A 453 37.38 7.75 35.41
CA GLU A 453 36.73 8.92 34.80
C GLU A 453 36.67 8.78 33.28
N PHE A 454 37.72 8.24 32.65
CA PHE A 454 37.73 7.98 31.21
C PHE A 454 36.67 6.96 30.79
N VAL A 455 36.53 5.85 31.51
CA VAL A 455 35.55 4.80 31.18
C VAL A 455 34.11 5.31 31.35
N ASN A 456 33.84 6.08 32.40
CA ASN A 456 32.52 6.68 32.60
C ASN A 456 32.21 7.71 31.51
N TRP A 457 33.14 8.62 31.22
CA TRP A 457 32.98 9.63 30.16
C TRP A 457 32.76 8.97 28.79
N VAL A 458 33.54 7.95 28.41
CA VAL A 458 33.33 7.20 27.17
C VAL A 458 31.96 6.50 27.16
N GLY A 459 31.50 5.99 28.30
CA GLY A 459 30.18 5.40 28.46
C GLY A 459 29.05 6.39 28.16
N ASP A 460 29.10 7.56 28.79
CA ASP A 460 28.09 8.62 28.62
C ASP A 460 28.08 9.14 27.16
N GLU A 461 29.26 9.45 26.61
CA GLU A 461 29.40 9.89 25.22
C GLU A 461 28.93 8.81 24.23
N SER A 462 29.19 7.53 24.50
CA SER A 462 28.73 6.45 23.60
C SER A 462 27.20 6.33 23.56
N ALA A 463 26.51 6.66 24.66
CA ALA A 463 25.06 6.73 24.68
C ALA A 463 24.55 7.91 23.85
N ASP A 464 25.21 9.07 23.96
CA ASP A 464 24.90 10.26 23.16
C ASP A 464 25.14 10.04 21.66
N LEU A 465 26.21 9.33 21.28
CA LEU A 465 26.47 8.93 19.90
C LEU A 465 25.43 7.94 19.38
N SER A 466 25.00 6.97 20.19
CA SER A 466 23.93 6.04 19.81
C SER A 466 22.60 6.76 19.60
N ALA A 467 22.28 7.72 20.46
CA ALA A 467 21.11 8.57 20.32
C ALA A 467 21.23 9.44 19.04
N ALA A 468 22.42 9.97 18.74
CA ALA A 468 22.67 10.71 17.51
C ALA A 468 22.41 9.88 16.24
N ILE A 469 22.79 8.60 16.19
CA ILE A 469 22.49 7.70 15.06
C ILE A 469 20.99 7.51 14.91
N THR A 470 20.29 7.25 16.01
CA THR A 470 18.83 7.03 15.99
C THR A 470 18.09 8.29 15.56
N ASN A 471 18.54 9.46 16.02
CA ASN A 471 17.99 10.75 15.61
C ASN A 471 18.27 11.04 14.13
N MET A 472 19.45 10.70 13.59
CA MET A 472 19.73 10.83 12.15
C MET A 472 18.81 9.94 11.32
N ALA A 473 18.57 8.70 11.74
CA ALA A 473 17.63 7.81 11.06
C ALA A 473 16.20 8.36 11.08
N ALA A 474 15.74 8.86 12.22
CA ALA A 474 14.42 9.49 12.34
C ALA A 474 14.31 10.78 11.51
N CYS A 475 15.35 11.63 11.51
CA CYS A 475 15.39 12.85 10.69
C CYS A 475 15.26 12.51 9.20
N ILE A 476 15.87 11.42 8.74
CA ILE A 476 15.82 11.01 7.33
C ILE A 476 14.49 10.34 6.98
N GLU A 477 14.02 9.39 7.79
CA GLU A 477 12.80 8.61 7.48
C GLU A 477 11.52 9.40 7.68
N LYS A 478 11.47 10.30 8.66
CA LYS A 478 10.26 11.00 9.08
C LYS A 478 10.29 12.47 8.71
N ASP A 479 11.33 13.19 9.13
CA ASP A 479 11.33 14.66 9.05
C ASP A 479 11.68 15.15 7.64
N LEU A 480 12.70 14.56 7.00
CA LEU A 480 13.12 14.90 5.64
C LEU A 480 12.11 14.41 4.61
N MET A 481 11.67 13.15 4.69
CA MET A 481 10.65 12.61 3.79
C MET A 481 9.28 13.28 4.01
N GLY A 482 8.94 13.68 5.24
CA GLY A 482 7.74 14.45 5.52
C GLY A 482 7.82 15.90 5.03
N ALA A 483 9.00 16.52 5.07
CA ALA A 483 9.23 17.88 4.60
C ALA A 483 9.21 18.01 3.07
N LEU A 484 9.51 16.94 2.33
CA LEU A 484 9.35 16.89 0.86
C LEU A 484 7.89 17.03 0.41
N GLY A 485 6.92 16.83 1.30
CA GLY A 485 5.50 16.85 0.97
C GLY A 485 5.02 15.54 0.34
N ASN A 486 3.71 15.35 0.31
CA ASN A 486 3.09 14.23 -0.39
C ASN A 486 3.23 14.44 -1.91
N PRO A 487 3.26 13.38 -2.73
CA PRO A 487 3.37 13.51 -4.19
C PRO A 487 2.36 14.50 -4.77
N GLY A 488 2.84 15.57 -5.40
CA GLY A 488 2.00 16.63 -5.98
C GLY A 488 1.66 17.80 -5.04
N VAL A 489 2.05 17.74 -3.77
CA VAL A 489 2.01 18.86 -2.81
C VAL A 489 3.42 19.39 -2.66
N SER A 490 3.60 20.70 -2.84
CA SER A 490 4.94 21.29 -2.73
C SER A 490 5.49 21.17 -1.32
N GLY A 491 6.78 20.82 -1.21
CA GLY A 491 7.46 20.65 0.06
C GLY A 491 7.62 21.96 0.85
N ASP A 492 7.96 21.82 2.13
CA ASP A 492 8.17 22.96 3.03
C ASP A 492 9.66 23.27 3.15
N ALA A 493 10.11 24.37 2.54
CA ALA A 493 11.52 24.77 2.51
C ALA A 493 12.13 24.89 3.92
N LEU A 494 11.41 25.47 4.88
CA LEU A 494 11.94 25.66 6.25
C LEU A 494 12.11 24.32 6.97
N LYS A 495 11.19 23.37 6.76
CA LYS A 495 11.32 22.02 7.31
C LYS A 495 12.43 21.24 6.62
N LEU A 496 12.63 21.41 5.32
CA LEU A 496 13.75 20.80 4.58
C LEU A 496 15.10 21.30 5.14
N LEU A 497 15.24 22.61 5.33
CA LEU A 497 16.44 23.19 5.95
C LEU A 497 16.66 22.65 7.37
N THR A 498 15.60 22.61 8.18
CA THR A 498 15.67 22.13 9.56
C THR A 498 16.07 20.66 9.64
N ALA A 499 15.49 19.81 8.78
CA ALA A 499 15.79 18.39 8.72
C ALA A 499 17.24 18.12 8.30
N VAL A 500 17.72 18.80 7.25
CA VAL A 500 19.12 18.66 6.81
C VAL A 500 20.08 19.16 7.88
N ASN A 501 19.82 20.32 8.49
CA ASN A 501 20.64 20.84 9.58
C ASN A 501 20.66 19.92 10.81
N ALA A 502 19.55 19.24 11.13
CA ALA A 502 19.50 18.27 12.20
C ALA A 502 20.38 17.03 11.93
N ILE A 503 20.46 16.57 10.67
CA ILE A 503 21.37 15.49 10.27
C ILE A 503 22.83 15.90 10.52
N PHE A 504 23.23 17.07 10.05
CA PHE A 504 24.61 17.55 10.22
C PHE A 504 24.94 17.94 11.66
N SER A 505 23.98 18.42 12.44
CA SER A 505 24.15 18.66 13.88
C SER A 505 24.49 17.36 14.62
N ASN A 506 23.82 16.25 14.29
CA ASN A 506 24.15 14.95 14.86
C ASN A 506 25.50 14.42 14.36
N CYS A 507 25.89 14.69 13.11
CA CYS A 507 27.23 14.36 12.60
C CYS A 507 28.34 15.11 13.36
N ARG A 508 28.11 16.39 13.70
CA ARG A 508 29.07 17.20 14.47
C ARG A 508 29.31 16.66 15.88
N LYS A 509 28.34 15.96 16.50
CA LYS A 509 28.57 15.27 17.78
C LYS A 509 29.66 14.21 17.70
N PHE A 510 29.77 13.50 16.57
CA PHE A 510 30.86 12.53 16.34
C PHE A 510 32.22 13.23 16.22
N LEU A 511 32.24 14.35 15.51
CA LEU A 511 33.43 15.19 15.37
C LEU A 511 33.91 15.72 16.72
N ASP A 512 33.00 16.23 17.55
CA ASP A 512 33.32 16.76 18.88
C ASP A 512 33.75 15.66 19.85
N PHE A 513 33.15 14.47 19.76
CA PHE A 513 33.61 13.30 20.49
C PHE A 513 35.03 12.89 20.08
N GLU A 514 35.32 12.78 18.78
CA GLU A 514 36.64 12.39 18.29
C GLU A 514 37.70 13.46 18.60
N ARG A 515 37.33 14.74 18.57
CA ARG A 515 38.17 15.86 19.01
C ARG A 515 38.49 15.77 20.50
N SER A 516 37.48 15.50 21.34
CA SER A 516 37.64 15.34 22.79
C SER A 516 38.48 14.10 23.13
N LEU A 517 38.29 13.03 22.37
CA LEU A 517 39.06 11.78 22.50
C LEU A 517 40.53 11.99 22.11
N ASN A 518 40.82 12.74 21.04
CA ASN A 518 42.18 13.08 20.63
C ASN A 518 42.88 13.94 21.70
N ALA A 519 42.15 14.90 22.28
CA ALA A 519 42.64 15.78 23.34
C ALA A 519 42.83 15.10 24.71
N ALA A 520 42.27 13.90 24.91
CA ALA A 520 42.34 13.15 26.17
C ALA A 520 43.69 12.45 26.36
N ASP A 521 44.38 12.72 27.46
CA ASP A 521 45.57 11.99 27.90
C ASP A 521 45.17 10.88 28.87
N VAL A 522 45.55 9.65 28.56
CA VAL A 522 45.09 8.43 29.23
C VAL A 522 46.23 7.43 29.45
N SER A 523 46.17 6.73 30.59
CA SER A 523 47.13 5.67 30.94
C SER A 523 47.19 4.58 29.87
N SER A 524 48.35 3.93 29.75
CA SER A 524 48.64 2.90 28.73
C SER A 524 47.63 1.73 28.72
N ALA A 525 46.99 1.45 29.85
CA ALA A 525 45.92 0.45 29.97
C ALA A 525 44.65 0.77 29.14
N PHE A 526 44.37 2.05 28.89
CA PHE A 526 43.17 2.53 28.20
C PHE A 526 43.44 3.03 26.78
N HIS A 527 44.70 3.02 26.34
CA HIS A 527 45.09 3.43 25.00
C HIS A 527 44.44 2.55 23.91
N GLY A 528 44.21 1.25 24.19
CA GLY A 528 43.50 0.35 23.27
C GLY A 528 42.04 0.79 23.03
N LEU A 529 41.35 1.21 24.08
CA LEU A 529 40.00 1.76 23.99
C LEU A 529 40.00 3.09 23.23
N LYS A 530 40.92 4.01 23.53
CA LYS A 530 41.08 5.28 22.81
C LYS A 530 41.28 5.07 21.29
N VAL A 531 42.14 4.13 20.89
CA VAL A 531 42.43 3.88 19.46
C VAL A 531 41.25 3.22 18.75
N SER A 532 40.42 2.46 19.47
CA SER A 532 39.29 1.74 18.87
C SER A 532 38.22 2.65 18.25
N PHE A 533 38.09 3.89 18.76
CA PHE A 533 37.15 4.91 18.27
C PHE A 533 37.74 5.81 17.18
N ARG A 534 39.02 5.67 16.83
CA ARG A 534 39.66 6.51 15.82
C ARG A 534 39.02 6.29 14.45
N GLY A 535 38.68 7.39 13.78
CA GLY A 535 38.01 7.40 12.49
C GLY A 535 36.52 7.07 12.56
N ILE A 536 35.87 7.23 13.72
CA ILE A 536 34.42 7.09 13.84
C ILE A 536 33.69 8.19 13.06
N THR A 537 34.21 9.42 13.05
CA THR A 537 33.64 10.55 12.29
C THR A 537 33.70 10.28 10.79
N ILE A 538 34.81 9.70 10.30
CA ILE A 538 34.96 9.28 8.90
C ILE A 538 33.91 8.22 8.52
N GLY A 539 33.57 7.32 9.45
CA GLY A 539 32.52 6.32 9.24
C GLY A 539 31.14 6.96 9.02
N ILE A 540 30.80 7.98 9.82
CA ILE A 540 29.55 8.72 9.68
C ILE A 540 29.55 9.59 8.41
N ILE A 541 30.67 10.22 8.06
CA ILE A 541 30.79 10.98 6.81
C ILE A 541 30.51 10.10 5.59
N ARG A 542 31.07 8.89 5.54
CA ARG A 542 30.79 7.93 4.45
C ARG A 542 29.32 7.57 4.34
N MET A 543 28.62 7.48 5.46
CA MET A 543 27.19 7.20 5.48
C MET A 543 26.38 8.37 4.90
N VAL A 544 26.76 9.61 5.22
CA VAL A 544 26.13 10.82 4.64
C VAL A 544 26.52 11.00 3.17
N GLU A 545 27.74 10.63 2.77
CA GLU A 545 28.15 10.53 1.36
C GLU A 545 27.28 9.55 0.59
N ASP A 546 27.08 8.34 1.12
CA ASP A 546 26.21 7.33 0.51
C ASP A 546 24.76 7.83 0.39
N LEU A 547 24.26 8.55 1.41
CA LEU A 547 22.95 9.20 1.37
C LEU A 547 22.87 10.24 0.23
N LYS A 548 23.84 11.15 0.16
CA LYS A 548 23.92 12.17 -0.90
C LYS A 548 23.99 11.53 -2.28
N ASP A 549 24.79 10.48 -2.46
CA ASP A 549 24.96 9.81 -3.74
C ASP A 549 23.71 9.02 -4.15
N GLN A 550 23.00 8.40 -3.20
CA GLN A 550 21.68 7.80 -3.46
C GLN A 550 20.65 8.87 -3.83
N TRP A 551 20.66 10.00 -3.13
CA TRP A 551 19.77 11.12 -3.38
C TRP A 551 19.96 11.71 -4.79
N SER A 552 21.22 11.98 -5.16
CA SER A 552 21.57 12.52 -6.47
C SER A 552 21.18 11.57 -7.60
N ARG A 553 21.49 10.26 -7.47
CA ARG A 553 21.07 9.23 -8.45
C ARG A 553 19.55 9.16 -8.63
N ASN A 554 18.80 9.26 -7.54
CA ASN A 554 17.34 9.23 -7.60
C ASN A 554 16.77 10.53 -8.20
N THR A 555 17.36 11.68 -7.87
CA THR A 555 16.97 12.97 -8.44
C THR A 555 17.22 13.03 -9.94
N GLU A 556 18.34 12.46 -10.40
CA GLU A 556 18.64 12.30 -11.83
C GLU A 556 17.70 11.30 -12.51
N ALA A 557 17.32 10.22 -11.83
CA ALA A 557 16.31 9.28 -12.32
C ALA A 557 14.94 9.95 -12.48
N LEU A 558 14.52 10.79 -11.52
CA LEU A 558 13.28 11.58 -11.61
C LEU A 558 13.33 12.56 -12.79
N ARG A 559 14.45 13.26 -12.99
CA ARG A 559 14.67 14.14 -14.14
C ARG A 559 14.57 13.40 -15.47
N ASN A 560 14.97 12.13 -15.51
CA ASN A 560 14.88 11.24 -16.67
C ASN A 560 13.52 10.51 -16.81
N GLY A 561 12.50 10.89 -16.02
CA GLY A 561 11.13 10.37 -16.14
C GLY A 561 10.83 9.13 -15.30
N ALA A 562 11.65 8.80 -14.31
CA ALA A 562 11.32 7.75 -13.33
C ALA A 562 10.13 8.18 -12.45
N LYS A 563 9.27 7.22 -12.09
CA LYS A 563 8.07 7.45 -11.26
C LYS A 563 8.27 7.08 -9.78
N SER A 564 9.49 6.77 -9.37
CA SER A 564 9.78 6.25 -8.02
C SER A 564 11.09 6.81 -7.48
N PHE A 565 11.05 7.32 -6.24
CA PHE A 565 12.21 7.72 -5.46
C PHE A 565 12.40 6.71 -4.32
N GLU A 566 13.38 5.81 -4.45
CA GLU A 566 13.68 4.79 -3.42
C GLU A 566 14.95 5.15 -2.64
N LEU A 567 14.82 5.51 -1.36
CA LEU A 567 15.96 5.71 -0.47
C LEU A 567 16.23 4.43 0.33
N LYS A 568 17.46 3.89 0.27
CA LYS A 568 17.88 2.71 1.06
C LYS A 568 19.00 3.12 2.00
N VAL A 569 18.63 3.68 3.15
CA VAL A 569 19.60 4.08 4.17
C VAL A 569 19.80 2.94 5.14
N ASN A 570 20.94 2.24 5.03
CA ASN A 570 21.35 1.24 6.01
C ASN A 570 22.29 1.91 7.01
N PHE A 571 21.78 2.20 8.20
CA PHE A 571 22.61 2.58 9.35
C PHE A 571 23.27 1.32 9.92
N GLU A 572 24.35 0.86 9.27
CA GLU A 572 25.17 -0.23 9.83
C GLU A 572 25.96 0.30 11.03
N VAL A 573 26.07 -0.51 12.08
CA VAL A 573 26.87 -0.20 13.26
C VAL A 573 28.32 0.02 12.80
N PRO A 574 28.94 1.18 13.08
CA PRO A 574 30.31 1.43 12.66
C PRO A 574 31.24 0.32 13.18
N PRO A 575 32.14 -0.24 12.36
CA PRO A 575 33.06 -1.30 12.79
C PRO A 575 33.95 -0.89 13.97
N GLN A 576 34.11 0.42 14.20
CA GLN A 576 34.75 1.04 15.36
C GLN A 576 33.98 0.76 16.66
N ALA A 577 32.65 0.76 16.64
CA ALA A 577 31.83 0.48 17.82
C ALA A 577 31.97 -0.98 18.29
N GLU A 578 32.06 -1.94 17.36
CA GLU A 578 32.33 -3.35 17.72
C GLU A 578 33.73 -3.55 18.31
N ARG A 579 34.72 -2.79 17.82
CA ARG A 579 36.10 -2.81 18.36
C ARG A 579 36.14 -2.22 19.76
N ALA A 580 35.46 -1.10 19.98
CA ALA A 580 35.37 -0.46 21.29
C ALA A 580 34.68 -1.36 22.34
N LEU A 581 33.60 -2.04 21.95
CA LEU A 581 32.85 -2.93 22.86
C LEU A 581 33.70 -4.13 23.30
N LYS A 582 34.52 -4.69 22.38
CA LYS A 582 35.49 -5.75 22.71
C LYS A 582 36.58 -5.28 23.66
N GLU A 583 37.06 -4.04 23.55
CA GLU A 583 38.05 -3.49 24.47
C GLU A 583 37.45 -3.15 25.85
N LEU A 584 36.22 -2.63 25.89
CA LEU A 584 35.46 -2.42 27.14
C LEU A 584 35.24 -3.73 27.89
N GLU A 585 34.90 -4.83 27.20
CA GLU A 585 34.79 -6.16 27.83
C GLU A 585 36.12 -6.67 28.39
N LYS A 586 37.24 -6.42 27.69
CA LYS A 586 38.58 -6.79 28.18
C LYS A 586 38.97 -6.03 29.44
N ILE A 587 38.64 -4.74 29.52
CA ILE A 587 38.87 -3.88 30.69
C ILE A 587 38.00 -4.35 31.87
N LYS A 588 36.72 -4.65 31.63
CA LYS A 588 35.78 -5.14 32.66
C LYS A 588 36.20 -6.49 33.27
N ARG A 589 36.91 -7.34 32.50
CA ARG A 589 37.47 -8.62 32.97
C ARG A 589 38.75 -8.48 33.80
N LYS A 590 39.35 -7.28 33.87
CA LYS A 590 40.58 -7.00 34.64
C LYS A 590 40.33 -5.86 35.65
N PRO A 591 39.67 -6.14 36.79
CA PRO A 591 39.32 -5.11 37.78
C PRO A 591 40.52 -4.43 38.44
N GLN A 592 41.74 -4.95 38.26
CA GLN A 592 42.99 -4.35 38.75
C GLN A 592 43.47 -3.14 37.93
N LEU A 593 42.82 -2.83 36.80
CA LEU A 593 43.15 -1.71 35.90
C LEU A 593 42.23 -0.48 36.09
N LEU A 594 41.19 -0.57 36.94
CA LEU A 594 40.08 0.38 37.10
C LEU A 594 40.10 1.20 38.41
#